data_AF-A0A1A7PPM7-F1
#
_entry.id   AF-A0A1A7PPM7-F1
#
_cell.length_a   1.000
_cell.length_b   1.000
_cell.length_c   1.000
_cell.angle_alpha   90.00
_cell.angle_beta   90.00
_cell.angle_gamma   90.00
#
_symmetry.space_group_name_H-M   'P 1'
#
loop_
_entity.id
_entity.type
_entity.pdbx_description
1 polymer ?
#
loop_
_entity_poly.entity_id
_entity_poly.type
_entity_poly.pdbx_seq_one_letter_code
_entity_poly.pdbx_strand_id
1 'polypeptide(L)'
;MYEAYTRQSLPSKQYRELLGSAICVFNSNNAFIIENILREDNGNQYNWFDLIDKTSGSLLKPIQETITDKAGDEIANLFKQLVNMRNRIIHSFQITDKDNEQKLATKDRSHKQYIITEEFLLKFIKMNEELSDKLHDFRGY
;
A
#
# COMPACT_ATOMS: atom_id res chain seq x y z
N MET A 1 3.95 3.74 -25.53
CA MET A 1 4.08 5.20 -25.70
C MET A 1 5.47 5.61 -25.23
N TYR A 2 6.23 6.38 -26.00
CA TYR A 2 7.54 6.89 -25.57
C TYR A 2 7.35 8.25 -24.93
N GLU A 3 7.90 8.41 -23.74
CA GLU A 3 7.96 9.68 -23.06
C GLU A 3 9.31 10.34 -23.37
N ALA A 4 9.38 11.68 -23.42
CA ALA A 4 10.63 12.37 -23.77
C ALA A 4 11.79 12.02 -22.81
N TYR A 5 11.47 11.59 -21.59
CA TYR A 5 12.42 11.24 -20.54
C TYR A 5 12.84 9.75 -20.54
N THR A 6 12.26 8.89 -21.39
CA THR A 6 12.71 7.49 -21.48
C THR A 6 12.42 6.85 -22.84
N ARG A 7 13.36 6.01 -23.29
CA ARG A 7 13.19 5.17 -24.48
C ARG A 7 12.48 3.85 -24.19
N GLN A 8 12.19 3.55 -22.93
CA GLN A 8 11.40 2.37 -22.57
C GLN A 8 9.94 2.61 -22.95
N SER A 9 9.27 1.58 -23.50
CA SER A 9 7.83 1.63 -23.71
C SER A 9 7.15 1.74 -22.35
N LEU A 10 6.29 2.74 -22.14
CA LEU A 10 5.56 2.90 -20.88
C LEU A 10 4.06 2.67 -21.04
N PRO A 11 3.36 2.32 -19.93
CA PRO A 11 1.90 2.38 -19.86
C PRO A 11 1.36 3.78 -20.18
N SER A 12 0.05 3.86 -20.41
CA SER A 12 -0.64 5.12 -20.64
C SER A 12 -0.38 6.13 -19.51
N LYS A 13 -0.51 7.42 -19.82
CA LYS A 13 -0.32 8.49 -18.82
C LYS A 13 -1.26 8.33 -17.64
N GLN A 14 -2.54 8.08 -17.90
CA GLN A 14 -3.57 7.83 -16.89
C GLN A 14 -3.21 6.64 -15.99
N TYR A 15 -2.82 5.50 -16.58
CA TYR A 15 -2.44 4.33 -15.82
C TYR A 15 -1.25 4.62 -14.88
N ARG A 16 -0.24 5.34 -15.37
CA ARG A 16 0.93 5.74 -14.56
C ARG A 16 0.57 6.74 -13.46
N GLU A 17 -0.36 7.65 -13.71
CA GLU A 17 -0.85 8.60 -12.71
C GLU A 17 -1.57 7.87 -11.57
N LEU A 18 -2.43 6.90 -11.89
CA LEU A 18 -3.07 6.03 -10.90
C LEU A 18 -2.04 5.20 -10.13
N LEU A 19 -1.05 4.64 -10.82
CA LEU A 19 0.02 3.87 -10.19
C LEU A 19 0.85 4.73 -9.22
N GLY A 20 1.22 5.95 -9.63
CA GLY A 20 1.94 6.90 -8.77
C GLY A 20 1.11 7.29 -7.55
N SER A 21 -0.17 7.61 -7.77
CA SER A 21 -1.13 7.94 -6.70
C SER A 21 -1.26 6.80 -5.69
N ALA A 22 -1.41 5.56 -6.16
CA ALA A 22 -1.48 4.37 -5.34
C ALA A 22 -0.26 4.24 -4.41
N ILE A 23 0.96 4.43 -4.93
CA ILE A 23 2.17 4.37 -4.10
C ILE A 23 2.22 5.53 -3.10
N CYS A 24 1.87 6.76 -3.52
CA CYS A 24 1.85 7.92 -2.63
C CYS A 24 0.91 7.75 -1.44
N VAL A 25 -0.36 7.36 -1.67
CA VAL A 25 -1.34 7.21 -0.57
C VAL A 25 -0.95 6.10 0.39
N PHE A 26 -0.39 4.99 -0.10
CA PHE A 26 0.09 3.91 0.77
C PHE A 26 1.26 4.35 1.64
N ASN A 27 2.24 5.08 1.06
CA ASN A 27 3.37 5.56 1.83
C ASN A 27 2.92 6.53 2.93
N SER A 28 1.96 7.41 2.64
CA SER A 28 1.37 8.31 3.63
C SER A 28 0.70 7.54 4.77
N ASN A 29 -0.11 6.53 4.46
CA ASN A 29 -0.75 5.70 5.47
C ASN A 29 0.23 4.86 6.29
N ASN A 30 1.30 4.36 5.66
CA ASN A 30 2.35 3.62 6.36
C ASN A 30 3.02 4.52 7.41
N ALA A 31 3.32 5.77 7.07
CA ALA A 31 3.84 6.74 8.03
C ALA A 31 2.81 7.08 9.12
N PHE A 32 1.54 7.29 8.74
CA PHE A 32 0.48 7.62 9.69
C PHE A 32 0.18 6.48 10.69
N ILE A 33 0.31 5.23 10.27
CA ILE A 33 0.26 4.07 11.18
C ILE A 33 1.40 4.12 12.19
N ILE A 34 2.62 4.44 11.76
CA ILE A 34 3.78 4.57 12.66
C ILE A 34 3.52 5.65 13.71
N GLU A 35 2.94 6.80 13.32
CA GLU A 35 2.54 7.85 14.27
C GLU A 35 1.54 7.33 15.31
N ASN A 36 0.53 6.58 14.89
CA ASN A 36 -0.47 6.02 15.81
C ASN A 36 0.13 4.95 16.74
N ILE A 37 1.04 4.09 16.25
CA ILE A 37 1.78 3.15 17.10
C ILE A 37 2.54 3.92 18.19
N LEU A 38 3.33 4.94 17.80
CA LEU A 38 4.15 5.70 18.74
C LEU A 38 3.33 6.49 19.76
N ARG A 39 2.15 6.98 19.35
CA ARG A 39 1.24 7.67 20.27
C ARG A 39 0.67 6.74 21.34
N GLU A 40 0.36 5.51 20.97
CA GLU A 40 -0.33 4.56 21.84
C GLU A 40 0.60 3.61 22.60
N ASP A 41 1.89 3.63 22.27
CA ASP A 41 2.96 2.91 22.96
C ASP A 41 3.33 3.56 24.30
N ASN A 42 2.50 3.31 25.30
CA ASN A 42 2.74 3.76 26.68
C ASN A 42 4.04 3.23 27.29
N GLY A 43 4.62 2.16 26.72
CA GLY A 43 5.80 1.49 27.25
C GLY A 43 7.12 1.96 26.67
N ASN A 44 7.11 2.87 25.68
CA ASN A 44 8.28 3.28 24.89
C ASN A 44 9.07 2.07 24.34
N GLN A 45 8.36 1.02 23.92
CA GLN A 45 8.96 -0.16 23.28
C GLN A 45 9.39 0.13 21.84
N TYR A 46 8.79 1.14 21.21
CA TYR A 46 8.96 1.50 19.82
C TYR A 46 9.51 2.91 19.67
N ASN A 47 10.31 3.11 18.63
CA ASN A 47 10.78 4.42 18.21
C ASN A 47 10.65 4.57 16.68
N TRP A 48 10.59 5.81 16.23
CA TRP A 48 10.36 6.12 14.82
C TRP A 48 11.44 5.56 13.90
N PHE A 49 12.72 5.65 14.29
CA PHE A 49 13.85 5.20 13.47
C PHE A 49 13.75 3.69 13.17
N ASP A 50 13.47 2.88 14.19
CA ASP A 50 13.33 1.43 14.02
C ASP A 50 12.07 1.04 13.26
N LEU A 51 10.99 1.81 13.39
CA LEU A 51 9.72 1.51 12.72
C LEU A 51 9.76 1.89 11.23
N ILE A 52 10.39 3.01 10.86
CA ILE A 52 10.44 3.46 9.47
C ILE A 52 11.33 2.56 8.60
N ASP A 53 12.37 1.96 9.18
CA ASP A 53 13.27 1.02 8.50
C ASP A 53 12.67 -0.37 8.28
N LYS A 54 11.54 -0.68 8.94
CA LYS A 54 10.84 -1.96 8.77
C LYS A 54 10.11 -2.01 7.43
N THR A 55 10.02 -3.21 6.87
CA THR A 55 9.05 -3.46 5.80
C THR A 55 7.64 -3.27 6.36
N SER A 56 6.71 -2.75 5.56
CA SER A 56 5.33 -2.49 6.00
C SER A 56 4.66 -3.72 6.62
N GLY A 57 4.93 -4.93 6.10
CA GLY A 57 4.39 -6.17 6.69
C GLY A 57 4.89 -6.46 8.11
N SER A 58 6.09 -6.00 8.46
CA SER A 58 6.65 -6.16 9.81
C SER A 58 6.03 -5.20 10.83
N LEU A 59 5.26 -4.19 10.39
CA LEU A 59 4.51 -3.30 11.28
C LEU A 59 3.26 -3.96 11.88
N LEU A 60 2.83 -5.12 11.37
CA LEU A 60 1.64 -5.82 11.88
C LEU A 60 1.76 -6.18 13.37
N LYS A 61 2.96 -6.56 13.84
CA LYS A 61 3.19 -6.85 15.26
C LYS A 61 3.06 -5.58 16.14
N PRO A 62 3.76 -4.47 15.85
CA PRO A 62 3.53 -3.21 16.55
C PRO A 62 2.07 -2.75 16.55
N ILE A 63 1.35 -2.89 15.43
CA ILE A 63 -0.08 -2.56 15.32
C ILE A 63 -0.91 -3.43 16.27
N GLN A 64 -0.60 -4.72 16.38
CA GLN A 64 -1.29 -5.64 17.29
C GLN A 64 -1.09 -5.24 18.75
N GLU A 65 0.14 -4.88 19.12
CA GLU A 65 0.50 -4.56 20.50
C GLU A 65 0.09 -3.15 20.95
N THR A 66 -0.36 -2.28 20.04
CA THR A 66 -0.70 -0.88 20.35
C THR A 66 -2.12 -0.50 19.92
N ILE A 67 -2.40 -0.53 18.63
CA ILE A 67 -3.68 -0.08 18.05
C ILE A 67 -4.76 -1.13 18.28
N THR A 68 -4.47 -2.38 17.97
CA THR A 68 -5.44 -3.48 17.99
C THR A 68 -5.94 -3.77 19.40
N ASP A 69 -5.05 -3.71 20.38
CA ASP A 69 -5.39 -3.86 21.80
C ASP A 69 -6.47 -2.85 22.26
N LYS A 70 -6.53 -1.66 21.62
CA LYS A 70 -7.46 -0.58 21.97
C LYS A 70 -8.69 -0.49 21.07
N ALA A 71 -8.55 -0.79 19.77
CA ALA A 71 -9.58 -0.56 18.75
C ALA A 71 -10.06 -1.82 18.02
N GLY A 72 -9.52 -3.00 18.35
CA GLY A 72 -9.81 -4.26 17.68
C GLY A 72 -9.08 -4.43 16.35
N ASP A 73 -9.39 -5.53 15.64
CA ASP A 73 -8.56 -6.04 14.54
C ASP A 73 -8.79 -5.34 13.19
N GLU A 74 -9.74 -4.42 13.07
CA GLU A 74 -10.18 -3.89 11.77
C GLU A 74 -9.05 -3.15 11.03
N ILE A 75 -8.37 -2.22 11.71
CA ILE A 75 -7.22 -1.47 11.17
C ILE A 75 -6.09 -2.43 10.77
N ALA A 76 -5.77 -3.40 11.64
CA ALA A 76 -4.72 -4.38 11.38
C ALA A 76 -5.03 -5.25 10.15
N ASN A 77 -6.29 -5.70 10.02
CA ASN A 77 -6.73 -6.51 8.89
C ASN A 77 -6.73 -5.72 7.57
N LEU A 78 -7.21 -4.48 7.58
CA LEU A 78 -7.21 -3.62 6.40
C LEU A 78 -5.77 -3.30 5.96
N PHE A 79 -4.90 -2.94 6.91
CA PHE A 79 -3.49 -2.69 6.61
C PHE A 79 -2.79 -3.94 6.05
N LYS A 80 -3.05 -5.13 6.61
CA LYS A 80 -2.52 -6.39 6.06
C LYS A 80 -2.97 -6.64 4.62
N GLN A 81 -4.23 -6.36 4.29
CA GLN A 81 -4.72 -6.48 2.92
C GLN A 81 -4.03 -5.50 1.98
N LEU A 82 -3.87 -4.24 2.40
CA LEU A 82 -3.15 -3.21 1.65
C LEU A 82 -1.68 -3.59 1.42
N VAL A 83 -0.96 -4.08 2.44
CA VAL A 83 0.42 -4.57 2.28
C VAL A 83 0.48 -5.67 1.22
N ASN A 84 -0.47 -6.61 1.22
CA ASN A 84 -0.52 -7.68 0.21
C ASN A 84 -0.75 -7.14 -1.20
N MET A 85 -1.70 -6.20 -1.38
CA MET A 85 -1.97 -5.56 -2.66
C MET A 85 -0.77 -4.73 -3.15
N ARG A 86 -0.16 -3.93 -2.28
CA ARG A 86 1.07 -3.17 -2.56
C ARG A 86 2.20 -4.09 -3.00
N ASN A 87 2.36 -5.24 -2.34
CA ASN A 87 3.37 -6.22 -2.74
C ASN A 87 3.10 -6.78 -4.15
N ARG A 88 1.83 -6.90 -4.59
CA ARG A 88 1.54 -7.28 -5.97
C ARG A 88 1.95 -6.20 -6.97
N ILE A 89 1.74 -4.93 -6.63
CA ILE A 89 2.16 -3.77 -7.43
C ILE A 89 3.69 -3.69 -7.53
N ILE A 90 4.40 -3.74 -6.40
CA ILE A 90 5.86 -3.58 -6.36
C ILE A 90 6.60 -4.77 -7.00
N HIS A 91 6.09 -5.98 -6.85
CA HIS A 91 6.67 -7.18 -7.48
C HIS A 91 6.07 -7.48 -8.87
N SER A 92 5.39 -6.51 -9.48
CA SER A 92 4.89 -6.65 -10.83
C SER A 92 6.01 -6.57 -11.87
N PHE A 93 5.68 -6.94 -13.09
CA PHE A 93 6.54 -6.81 -14.25
C PHE A 93 5.73 -6.25 -15.42
N GLN A 94 6.41 -5.52 -16.30
CA GLN A 94 5.74 -4.89 -17.43
C GLN A 94 5.55 -5.90 -18.58
N ILE A 95 4.39 -5.82 -19.23
CA ILE A 95 4.04 -6.61 -20.41
C ILE A 95 3.43 -5.73 -21.50
N THR A 96 3.46 -6.22 -22.74
CA THR A 96 2.54 -5.79 -23.79
C THR A 96 1.30 -6.67 -23.71
N ASP A 97 0.15 -6.08 -23.42
CA ASP A 97 -1.13 -6.79 -23.31
C ASP A 97 -1.78 -6.99 -24.70
N LYS A 98 -2.90 -7.73 -24.75
CA LYS A 98 -3.62 -8.11 -25.98
C LYS A 98 -4.12 -6.93 -26.82
N ASP A 99 -4.29 -5.77 -26.19
CA ASP A 99 -4.65 -4.50 -26.83
C ASP A 99 -3.43 -3.71 -27.32
N ASN A 100 -2.23 -4.32 -27.28
CA ASN A 100 -0.95 -3.69 -27.59
C ASN A 100 -0.54 -2.56 -26.64
N GLU A 101 -1.22 -2.40 -25.50
CA GLU A 101 -0.83 -1.44 -24.47
C GLU A 101 0.20 -2.02 -23.50
N GLN A 102 1.06 -1.16 -22.95
CA GLN A 102 1.95 -1.56 -21.87
C GLN A 102 1.19 -1.53 -20.55
N LYS A 103 1.24 -2.63 -19.79
CA LYS A 103 0.59 -2.75 -18.47
C LYS A 103 1.49 -3.50 -17.50
N LEU A 104 1.13 -3.48 -16.22
CA LEU A 104 1.77 -4.32 -15.22
C LEU A 104 1.01 -5.63 -15.06
N ALA A 105 1.74 -6.74 -15.07
CA ALA A 105 1.25 -8.05 -14.68
C ALA A 105 1.95 -8.51 -13.41
N THR A 106 1.29 -9.39 -12.68
CA THR A 106 1.82 -9.98 -11.44
C THR A 106 1.35 -11.42 -11.34
N LYS A 107 1.78 -12.11 -10.29
CA LYS A 107 1.30 -13.45 -9.97
C LYS A 107 0.87 -13.53 -8.52
N ASP A 108 -0.11 -14.36 -8.20
CA ASP A 108 -0.40 -14.72 -6.82
C ASP A 108 0.57 -15.79 -6.30
N ARG A 109 0.34 -16.23 -5.05
CA ARG A 109 1.12 -17.30 -4.42
C ARG A 109 0.84 -18.68 -5.04
N SER A 110 -0.31 -18.84 -5.70
CA SER A 110 -0.70 -20.04 -6.45
C SER A 110 -0.19 -20.02 -7.89
N HIS A 111 0.75 -19.11 -8.21
CA HIS A 111 1.36 -18.94 -9.53
C HIS A 111 0.40 -18.52 -10.65
N LYS A 112 -0.83 -18.11 -10.32
CA LYS A 112 -1.77 -17.56 -11.29
C LYS A 112 -1.35 -16.14 -11.64
N GLN A 113 -1.11 -15.90 -12.93
CA GLN A 113 -0.77 -14.59 -13.45
C GLN A 113 -2.03 -13.78 -13.77
N TYR A 114 -1.98 -12.48 -13.52
CA TYR A 114 -3.05 -11.54 -13.86
C TYR A 114 -2.50 -10.13 -14.04
N ILE A 115 -3.29 -9.29 -14.71
CA ILE A 115 -2.97 -7.89 -14.99
C ILE A 115 -3.40 -7.05 -13.79
N ILE A 116 -2.56 -6.10 -13.41
CA ILE A 116 -2.94 -5.02 -12.51
C ILE A 116 -3.74 -4.03 -13.34
N THR A 117 -5.05 -4.00 -13.14
CA THR A 117 -5.96 -3.12 -13.88
C THR A 117 -6.05 -1.74 -13.23
N GLU A 118 -6.58 -0.75 -13.95
CA GLU A 118 -6.93 0.54 -13.34
C GLU A 118 -7.91 0.38 -12.19
N GLU A 119 -8.89 -0.54 -12.31
CA GLU A 119 -9.81 -0.89 -11.21
C GLU A 119 -9.10 -1.42 -9.97
N PHE A 120 -8.05 -2.24 -10.16
CA PHE A 120 -7.23 -2.71 -9.04
C PHE A 120 -6.55 -1.53 -8.32
N LEU A 121 -5.99 -0.59 -9.08
CA LEU A 121 -5.32 0.59 -8.54
C LEU A 121 -6.31 1.52 -7.84
N LEU A 122 -7.47 1.79 -8.44
CA LEU A 122 -8.54 2.59 -7.85
C LEU A 122 -9.07 1.97 -6.56
N LYS A 123 -9.32 0.65 -6.56
CA LYS A 123 -9.70 -0.08 -5.35
C LYS A 123 -8.64 0.06 -4.25
N PHE A 124 -7.36 -0.10 -4.61
CA PHE A 124 -6.27 0.06 -3.66
C PHE A 124 -6.20 1.48 -3.07
N ILE A 125 -6.41 2.51 -3.89
CA ILE A 125 -6.48 3.90 -3.44
C ILE A 125 -7.66 4.10 -2.47
N LYS A 126 -8.84 3.58 -2.81
CA LYS A 126 -10.03 3.69 -1.95
C LYS A 126 -9.90 2.94 -0.63
N MET A 127 -9.27 1.78 -0.62
CA MET A 127 -8.95 1.08 0.64
C MET A 127 -7.93 1.85 1.50
N ASN A 128 -7.03 2.63 0.89
CA ASN A 128 -6.15 3.52 1.63
C ASN A 128 -6.90 4.73 2.21
N GLU A 129 -7.86 5.30 1.49
CA GLU A 129 -8.76 6.34 2.03
C GLU A 129 -9.48 5.80 3.27
N GLU A 130 -10.10 4.62 3.18
CA GLU A 130 -10.77 3.97 4.32
C GLU A 130 -9.83 3.73 5.51
N LEU A 131 -8.59 3.28 5.26
CA LEU A 131 -7.61 3.11 6.33
C LEU A 131 -7.26 4.45 6.98
N SER A 132 -7.13 5.51 6.19
CA SER A 132 -6.82 6.86 6.68
C SER A 132 -7.93 7.37 7.59
N ASP A 133 -9.19 7.23 7.16
CA ASP A 133 -10.37 7.61 7.95
C ASP A 133 -10.39 6.89 9.30
N LYS A 134 -10.20 5.56 9.29
CA LYS A 134 -10.15 4.75 10.53
C LYS A 134 -9.02 5.16 11.48
N LEU A 135 -7.86 5.55 10.94
CA LEU A 135 -6.75 6.03 11.75
C LEU A 135 -7.02 7.42 12.32
N HIS A 136 -7.74 8.28 11.61
CA HIS A 136 -8.20 9.57 12.13
C HIS A 136 -9.21 9.39 13.26
N ASP A 137 -10.23 8.54 13.06
CA ASP A 137 -11.23 8.20 14.07
C ASP A 137 -10.55 7.64 15.33
N PHE A 138 -9.62 6.70 15.17
CA PHE A 138 -8.86 6.12 16.27
C PHE A 138 -8.03 7.18 17.03
N ARG A 139 -7.44 8.14 16.31
CA ARG A 139 -6.65 9.24 16.87
C ARG A 139 -7.52 10.27 17.62
N GLY A 140 -8.84 10.23 17.41
CA GLY A 140 -9.84 11.11 18.03
C GLY A 140 -10.14 12.38 17.23
N TYR A 141 -10.12 12.31 15.90
CA TYR A 141 -10.52 13.39 15.00
C TYR A 141 -11.89 13.15 14.37
#